data_AF-A0A6A6UZM8-F1
#
_entry.id   AF-A0A6A6UZM8-F1
#
_cell.length_a   1.000
_cell.length_b   1.000
_cell.length_c   1.000
_cell.angle_alpha   90.00
_cell.angle_beta   90.00
_cell.angle_gamma   90.00
#
_symmetry.space_group_name_H-M   'P 1'
#
loop_
_entity.id
_entity.type
_entity.pdbx_description
1 polymer ?
#
loop_
_entity_poly.entity_id
_entity_poly.type
_entity_poly.pdbx_seq_one_letter_code
_entity_poly.pdbx_strand_id
1 'polypeptide(L)'
;MEPKCAPTSKRIRLIPKTFFSLPPELRNKIYTYCLPPLTKRPGPNNLSSIHITYNPRGPQQNAHYISATSANPAYVDTKYSRAYELREAANCSEHVRWCRDNLNGYWTYDSRGPRITGIGILGACKQMYREAAPMVYSQYLVFADPESFLMFAQGLSGRTAGLLRHVEVGGWAYRRDKAHKRQRLRCQMALGILKEKGVRELMTLRLHGGRGGLRKDGVVLRRSGRRG
;
A
#
# COMPACT_ATOMS: atom_id res chain seq x y z
N MET A 1 -42.01 20.96 51.94
CA MET A 1 -40.61 21.23 51.56
C MET A 1 -40.42 20.67 50.17
N GLU A 2 -40.37 21.52 49.15
CA GLU A 2 -40.18 21.06 47.77
C GLU A 2 -38.70 20.76 47.48
N PRO A 3 -38.38 19.63 46.84
CA PRO A 3 -37.01 19.28 46.51
C PRO A 3 -36.47 20.21 45.41
N LYS A 4 -35.41 20.96 45.72
CA LYS A 4 -34.69 21.80 44.75
C LYS A 4 -34.06 20.91 43.66
N CYS A 5 -34.50 21.09 42.41
CA CYS A 5 -33.89 20.47 41.23
C CYS A 5 -32.37 20.72 41.18
N ALA A 6 -31.60 19.65 41.05
CA ALA A 6 -30.14 19.71 40.94
C ALA A 6 -29.71 20.47 39.66
N PRO A 7 -28.65 21.28 39.72
CA PRO A 7 -28.16 22.02 38.55
C PRO A 7 -27.68 21.05 37.46
N THR A 8 -28.17 21.26 36.24
CA THR A 8 -27.78 20.48 35.07
C THR A 8 -26.29 20.68 34.76
N SER A 9 -25.53 19.59 34.78
CA SER A 9 -24.10 19.57 34.47
C SER A 9 -23.84 20.19 33.09
N LYS A 10 -23.08 21.30 33.05
CA LYS A 10 -22.68 21.94 31.80
C LYS A 10 -21.85 20.95 30.98
N ARG A 11 -22.39 20.48 29.85
CA ARG A 11 -21.64 19.69 28.87
C ARG A 11 -20.43 20.49 28.40
N ILE A 12 -19.25 20.07 28.84
CA ILE A 12 -17.98 20.57 28.32
C ILE A 12 -17.93 20.19 26.84
N ARG A 13 -18.05 21.19 25.95
CA ARG A 13 -17.82 21.00 24.53
C ARG A 13 -16.32 20.80 24.36
N LEU A 14 -15.89 19.55 24.23
CA LEU A 14 -14.54 19.23 23.80
C LEU A 14 -14.37 19.80 22.40
N ILE A 15 -13.71 20.95 22.29
CA ILE A 15 -13.26 21.46 21.01
C ILE A 15 -12.28 20.42 20.48
N PRO A 16 -12.55 19.80 19.32
CA PRO A 16 -11.63 18.82 18.77
C PRO A 16 -10.28 19.50 18.56
N LYS A 17 -9.29 19.07 19.35
CA LYS A 17 -7.91 19.52 19.21
C LYS A 17 -7.47 19.22 17.79
N THR A 18 -7.13 20.26 17.02
CA THR A 18 -6.61 20.09 15.67
C THR A 18 -5.27 19.36 15.75
N PHE A 19 -4.90 18.59 14.74
CA PHE A 19 -3.61 17.88 14.73
C PHE A 19 -2.40 18.80 14.97
N PHE A 20 -2.53 20.09 14.61
CA PHE A 20 -1.48 21.10 14.81
C PHE A 20 -1.37 21.62 16.23
N SER A 21 -2.38 21.39 17.05
CA SER A 21 -2.29 21.63 18.50
C SER A 21 -1.41 20.58 19.20
N LEU A 22 -1.05 19.49 18.52
CA LEU A 22 -0.10 18.53 19.06
C LEU A 22 1.34 19.09 18.96
N PRO A 23 2.15 18.92 20.02
CA PRO A 23 3.57 19.18 19.96
C PRO A 23 4.25 18.43 18.79
N PRO A 24 5.27 19.03 18.15
CA PRO A 24 5.95 18.44 17.01
C PRO A 24 6.52 17.04 17.30
N GLU A 25 6.92 16.75 18.54
CA GLU A 25 7.42 15.45 18.98
C GLU A 25 6.36 14.36 18.83
N LEU A 26 5.10 14.65 19.17
CA LEU A 26 4.00 13.70 19.02
C LEU A 26 3.63 13.50 17.55
N ARG A 27 3.62 14.57 16.75
CA ARG A 27 3.38 14.46 15.31
C ARG A 27 4.44 13.58 14.64
N ASN A 28 5.70 13.80 14.98
CA ASN A 28 6.82 13.00 14.47
C ASN A 28 6.74 11.54 14.90
N LYS A 29 6.32 11.25 16.14
CA LYS A 29 6.04 9.87 16.59
C LYS A 29 4.92 9.22 15.78
N ILE A 30 3.83 9.96 15.53
CA ILE A 30 2.72 9.47 14.71
C ILE A 30 3.19 9.17 13.29
N TYR A 31 3.97 10.06 12.67
CA TYR A 31 4.55 9.81 11.35
C TYR A 31 5.52 8.64 11.34
N THR A 32 6.37 8.50 12.35
CA THR A 32 7.31 7.37 12.47
C THR A 32 6.58 6.03 12.59
N TYR A 33 5.39 6.03 13.19
CA TYR A 33 4.55 4.83 13.31
C TYR A 33 3.77 4.55 12.02
N CYS A 34 3.23 5.59 11.38
CA CYS A 34 2.33 5.44 10.23
C CYS A 34 3.06 5.30 8.90
N LEU A 35 4.23 5.93 8.77
CA LEU A 35 5.03 5.94 7.56
C LEU A 35 6.14 4.90 7.65
N PRO A 36 6.42 4.20 6.55
CA PRO A 36 7.66 3.46 6.42
C PRO A 36 8.88 4.35 6.72
N PRO A 37 9.93 3.80 7.36
CA PRO A 37 11.21 4.50 7.40
C PRO A 37 11.65 4.79 5.97
N LEU A 38 12.03 6.05 5.72
CA LEU A 38 12.67 6.47 4.48
C LEU A 38 14.09 5.88 4.45
N THR A 39 14.22 4.58 4.14
CA THR A 39 15.55 3.99 4.02
C THR A 39 16.27 4.63 2.84
N LYS A 40 17.51 5.07 3.07
CA LYS A 40 18.33 5.78 2.09
C LYS A 40 18.55 4.91 0.84
N ARG A 41 18.02 5.41 -0.28
CA ARG A 41 18.24 5.04 -1.69
C ARG A 41 18.23 3.55 -2.08
N PRO A 42 17.43 3.17 -3.09
CA PRO A 42 17.47 1.84 -3.70
C PRO A 42 18.87 1.46 -4.21
N GLY A 43 19.41 0.36 -3.69
CA GLY A 43 20.05 -0.62 -4.57
C GLY A 43 18.95 -1.50 -5.22
N PRO A 44 19.22 -2.17 -6.34
CA PRO A 44 18.22 -2.98 -7.06
C PRO A 44 17.53 -4.06 -6.22
N ASN A 45 18.11 -4.44 -5.08
CA ASN A 45 17.65 -5.54 -4.23
C ASN A 45 17.21 -5.12 -2.81
N ASN A 46 17.30 -3.83 -2.43
CA ASN A 46 17.09 -3.37 -1.04
C ASN A 46 16.06 -2.23 -0.93
N LEU A 47 14.94 -2.34 -1.65
CA LEU A 47 13.87 -1.35 -1.56
C LEU A 47 12.91 -1.72 -0.44
N SER A 48 12.78 -0.85 0.55
CA SER A 48 11.57 -0.82 1.37
C SER A 48 10.40 -0.45 0.47
N SER A 49 9.40 -1.33 0.38
CA SER A 49 8.23 -1.12 -0.47
C SER A 49 6.93 -1.18 0.32
N ILE A 50 5.96 -0.42 -0.14
CA ILE A 50 4.58 -0.52 0.35
C ILE A 50 3.87 -1.51 -0.57
N HIS A 51 3.49 -2.65 -0.03
CA HIS A 51 2.74 -3.67 -0.75
C HIS A 51 1.24 -3.41 -0.61
N ILE A 52 0.58 -3.21 -1.73
CA ILE A 52 -0.86 -2.95 -1.79
C ILE A 52 -1.52 -4.20 -2.37
N THR A 53 -2.48 -4.72 -1.60
CA THR A 53 -3.28 -5.89 -1.99
C THR A 53 -4.74 -5.50 -2.05
N TYR A 54 -5.48 -6.10 -2.99
CA TYR A 54 -6.91 -5.92 -3.07
C TYR A 54 -7.62 -7.22 -2.70
N ASN A 55 -8.49 -7.14 -1.69
CA ASN A 55 -9.37 -8.24 -1.34
C ASN A 55 -10.79 -7.92 -1.82
N PRO A 56 -11.29 -8.57 -2.89
CA PRO A 56 -12.63 -8.29 -3.42
C PRO A 56 -13.76 -8.68 -2.45
N ARG A 57 -13.46 -9.47 -1.40
CA ARG A 57 -14.43 -9.91 -0.39
C ARG A 57 -14.48 -9.00 0.83
N GLY A 58 -13.55 -8.04 0.94
CA GLY A 58 -13.48 -7.11 2.06
C GLY A 58 -13.93 -5.71 1.65
N PRO A 59 -14.56 -4.95 2.56
CA PRO A 59 -14.93 -3.56 2.29
C PRO A 59 -13.71 -2.62 2.22
N GLN A 60 -12.51 -3.08 2.57
CA GLN A 60 -11.30 -2.24 2.72
C GLN A 60 -10.13 -2.78 1.89
N GLN A 61 -9.41 -1.86 1.25
CA GLN A 61 -8.10 -2.12 0.66
C GLN A 61 -7.07 -2.22 1.79
N ASN A 62 -6.24 -3.27 1.77
CA ASN A 62 -5.22 -3.48 2.78
C ASN A 62 -3.84 -3.09 2.21
N ALA A 63 -3.20 -2.11 2.84
CA ALA A 63 -1.84 -1.68 2.54
C ALA A 63 -0.88 -2.18 3.64
N HIS A 64 0.05 -3.04 3.25
CA HIS A 64 1.04 -3.66 4.11
C HIS A 64 2.42 -3.07 3.82
N TYR A 65 3.17 -2.73 4.86
CA TYR A 65 4.57 -2.35 4.69
C TYR A 65 5.46 -3.59 4.80
N ILE A 66 6.30 -3.82 3.78
CA ILE A 66 7.28 -4.91 3.81
C ILE A 66 8.67 -4.27 3.83
N SER A 67 9.42 -4.56 4.89
CA SER A 67 10.82 -4.12 5.01
C SER A 67 11.67 -4.89 4.01
N ALA A 68 12.66 -4.24 3.40
CA ALA A 68 13.61 -4.87 2.47
C ALA A 68 14.27 -6.13 3.04
N THR A 69 14.53 -6.15 4.35
CA THR A 69 15.12 -7.29 5.08
C THR A 69 14.22 -8.52 5.18
N SER A 70 12.94 -8.41 4.82
CA SER A 70 11.95 -9.50 4.93
C SER A 70 11.45 -10.02 3.57
N ALA A 71 12.01 -9.52 2.47
CA ALA A 71 11.42 -9.66 1.15
C ALA A 71 11.76 -11.00 0.46
N ASN A 72 10.97 -12.04 0.72
CA ASN A 72 10.65 -13.01 -0.32
C ASN A 72 9.28 -12.63 -0.93
N PRO A 73 9.24 -11.96 -2.09
CA PRO A 73 7.99 -11.43 -2.68
C PRO A 73 6.99 -12.53 -3.08
N ALA A 74 7.39 -13.80 -3.07
CA ALA A 74 6.51 -14.94 -3.32
C ALA A 74 5.39 -15.12 -2.27
N TYR A 75 5.50 -14.50 -1.09
CA TYR A 75 4.63 -14.78 0.06
C TYR A 75 3.34 -13.94 0.15
N VAL A 76 3.12 -12.95 -0.71
CA VAL A 76 1.95 -12.04 -0.59
C VAL A 76 0.74 -12.47 -1.44
N ASP A 77 0.82 -13.59 -2.16
CA ASP A 77 -0.34 -14.14 -2.88
C ASP A 77 -1.21 -15.00 -1.96
N THR A 78 -2.19 -14.36 -1.31
CA THR A 78 -3.12 -14.98 -0.33
C THR A 78 -3.91 -16.18 -0.84
N LYS A 79 -3.96 -16.46 -2.15
CA LYS A 79 -4.65 -17.64 -2.70
C LYS A 79 -3.72 -18.76 -3.17
N TYR A 80 -2.54 -18.42 -3.70
CA TYR A 80 -1.55 -19.42 -4.12
C TYR A 80 -0.61 -19.87 -3.01
N SER A 81 -0.42 -19.03 -1.99
CA SER A 81 0.36 -19.33 -0.80
C SER A 81 -0.09 -20.66 -0.16
N ARG A 82 -1.39 -20.92 -0.04
CA ARG A 82 -1.89 -22.16 0.59
C ARG A 82 -1.49 -23.47 -0.11
N ALA A 83 -1.32 -23.46 -1.43
CA ALA A 83 -0.94 -24.64 -2.21
C ALA A 83 0.59 -24.80 -2.34
N TYR A 84 1.34 -23.69 -2.26
CA TYR A 84 2.81 -23.70 -2.22
C TYR A 84 3.34 -23.98 -0.81
N GLU A 85 2.66 -23.47 0.24
CA GLU A 85 2.97 -23.70 1.65
C GLU A 85 2.97 -25.19 2.01
N LEU A 86 2.02 -25.97 1.48
CA LEU A 86 1.99 -27.43 1.71
C LEU A 86 3.16 -28.17 1.05
N ARG A 87 3.82 -27.58 0.05
CA ARG A 87 4.89 -28.22 -0.72
C ARG A 87 6.29 -27.78 -0.31
N GLU A 88 6.47 -26.53 0.14
CA GLU A 88 7.76 -26.03 0.66
C GLU A 88 7.93 -26.14 2.18
N ALA A 89 6.84 -26.28 2.96
CA ALA A 89 6.95 -26.57 4.40
C ALA A 89 7.66 -27.91 4.70
N ALA A 90 7.84 -28.77 3.70
CA ALA A 90 8.62 -30.00 3.82
C ALA A 90 10.15 -29.79 3.77
N ASN A 91 10.65 -28.66 3.22
CA ASN A 91 12.08 -28.51 2.88
C ASN A 91 12.75 -27.19 3.30
N CYS A 92 12.04 -26.23 3.90
CA CYS A 92 12.63 -24.97 4.33
C CYS A 92 12.70 -24.87 5.86
N SER A 93 13.90 -25.06 6.43
CA SER A 93 14.15 -25.05 7.88
C SER A 93 14.23 -23.65 8.50
N GLU A 94 14.16 -22.57 7.73
CA GLU A 94 14.26 -21.22 8.27
C GLU A 94 13.59 -20.20 7.34
N HIS A 95 12.78 -19.32 7.93
CA HIS A 95 12.26 -18.05 7.43
C HIS A 95 10.78 -17.99 6.97
N VAL A 96 10.08 -17.05 7.62
CA VAL A 96 8.63 -16.72 7.60
C VAL A 96 7.76 -17.76 8.30
N ARG A 97 7.87 -17.80 9.63
CA ARG A 97 7.00 -18.59 10.50
C ARG A 97 5.63 -17.90 10.59
N TRP A 98 4.64 -18.41 9.86
CA TRP A 98 3.28 -18.33 10.37
C TRP A 98 3.24 -19.21 11.62
N CYS A 99 3.37 -18.61 12.80
CA CYS A 99 3.23 -19.36 14.04
C CYS A 99 1.77 -19.74 14.21
N ARG A 100 1.47 -21.03 14.07
CA ARG A 100 0.25 -21.59 14.65
C ARG A 100 0.46 -21.51 16.16
N ASP A 101 -0.27 -20.64 16.85
CA ASP A 101 -0.26 -20.66 18.31
C ASP A 101 -0.83 -22.01 18.75
N ASN A 102 0.02 -22.85 19.33
CA ASN A 102 -0.30 -24.21 19.74
C ASN A 102 -1.40 -24.27 20.81
N LEU A 103 -1.76 -23.13 21.41
CA LEU A 103 -2.77 -23.04 22.46
C LEU A 103 -4.20 -22.87 21.90
N ASN A 104 -4.39 -22.12 20.81
CA ASN A 104 -5.74 -21.72 20.38
C ASN A 104 -6.07 -22.02 18.90
N GLY A 105 -5.13 -22.52 18.10
CA GLY A 105 -5.40 -22.88 16.69
C GLY A 105 -5.70 -21.69 15.76
N TYR A 106 -5.63 -20.46 16.27
CA TYR A 106 -5.67 -19.23 15.47
C TYR A 106 -4.25 -18.86 15.01
N TRP A 107 -4.14 -18.38 13.78
CA TRP A 107 -2.91 -17.81 13.26
C TRP A 107 -2.70 -16.44 13.91
N THR A 108 -1.71 -16.33 14.81
CA THR A 108 -1.30 -15.04 15.36
C THR A 108 -0.22 -14.44 14.45
N TYR A 109 -0.38 -13.16 14.11
CA TYR A 109 0.64 -12.41 13.41
C TYR A 109 1.88 -12.35 14.30
N ASP A 110 3.03 -12.80 13.81
CA ASP A 110 4.30 -12.46 14.44
C ASP A 110 4.36 -10.93 14.60
N SER A 111 4.69 -10.46 15.80
CA SER A 111 5.01 -9.05 16.08
C SER A 111 6.12 -8.47 15.18
N ARG A 112 6.85 -9.32 14.45
CA ARG A 112 7.83 -8.98 13.39
C ARG A 112 7.24 -8.97 11.97
N GLY A 113 5.95 -9.25 11.82
CA GLY A 113 5.23 -9.24 10.56
C GLY A 113 5.13 -7.85 9.93
N PRO A 114 4.69 -7.78 8.66
CA PRO A 114 4.57 -6.51 7.94
C PRO A 114 3.67 -5.56 8.72
N ARG A 115 4.23 -4.41 9.12
CA ARG A 115 3.48 -3.39 9.85
C ARG A 115 2.30 -2.96 8.99
N ILE A 116 1.09 -3.02 9.55
CA ILE A 116 -0.07 -2.39 8.94
C ILE A 116 0.30 -0.92 8.78
N THR A 117 0.39 -0.45 7.54
CA THR A 117 0.69 0.95 7.32
C THR A 117 -0.43 1.77 7.93
N GLY A 118 -0.08 2.76 8.76
CA GLY A 118 -1.05 3.68 9.36
C GLY A 118 -1.70 4.62 8.33
N ILE A 119 -1.72 4.26 7.04
CA ILE A 119 -2.33 5.07 5.97
C ILE A 119 -3.81 5.33 6.26
N GLY A 120 -4.52 4.36 6.84
CA GLY A 120 -5.89 4.56 7.32
C GLY A 120 -6.00 5.66 8.40
N ILE A 121 -5.02 5.72 9.30
CA ILE A 121 -4.94 6.76 10.35
C ILE A 121 -4.66 8.12 9.70
N LEU A 122 -3.76 8.19 8.71
CA LEU A 122 -3.50 9.41 7.95
C LEU A 122 -4.77 9.92 7.25
N GLY A 123 -5.63 9.00 6.77
CA GLY A 123 -6.90 9.32 6.13
C GLY A 123 -7.95 9.99 7.03
N ALA A 124 -7.89 9.78 8.35
CA ALA A 124 -8.85 10.36 9.29
C ALA A 124 -8.70 11.89 9.42
N CYS A 125 -7.49 12.42 9.23
CA CYS A 125 -7.24 13.86 9.27
C CYS A 125 -6.72 14.34 7.91
N LYS A 126 -7.58 15.09 7.18
CA LYS A 126 -7.23 15.66 5.86
C LYS A 126 -5.92 16.46 5.88
N GLN A 127 -5.61 17.10 7.00
CA GLN A 127 -4.39 17.89 7.14
C GLN A 127 -3.15 17.00 7.28
N MET A 128 -3.18 16.02 8.18
CA MET A 128 -2.12 15.01 8.29
C MET A 128 -1.86 14.32 6.96
N TYR A 129 -2.93 13.94 6.26
CA TYR A 129 -2.84 13.32 4.95
C TYR A 129 -2.12 14.22 3.94
N ARG A 130 -2.45 15.53 3.89
CA ARG A 130 -1.80 16.47 2.95
C ARG A 130 -0.29 16.58 3.18
N GLU A 131 0.14 16.52 4.43
CA GLU A 131 1.56 16.59 4.80
C GLU A 131 2.29 15.26 4.56
N ALA A 132 1.65 14.14 4.92
CA ALA A 132 2.24 12.82 4.80
C ALA A 132 2.19 12.27 3.36
N ALA A 133 1.24 12.72 2.53
CA ALA A 133 1.03 12.18 1.19
C ALA A 133 2.30 12.19 0.33
N PRO A 134 3.08 13.29 0.22
CA PRO A 134 4.34 13.26 -0.50
C PRO A 134 5.31 12.18 0.01
N MET A 135 5.35 11.95 1.32
CA MET A 135 6.22 10.94 1.93
C MET A 135 5.74 9.50 1.68
N VAL A 136 4.44 9.27 1.50
CA VAL A 136 3.87 7.95 1.16
C VAL A 136 4.03 7.66 -0.33
N TYR A 137 3.59 8.59 -1.19
CA TYR A 137 3.48 8.35 -2.64
C TYR A 137 4.80 8.53 -3.39
N SER A 138 5.83 9.11 -2.76
CA SER A 138 7.21 9.09 -3.27
C SER A 138 7.91 7.75 -3.07
N GLN A 139 7.35 6.84 -2.27
CA GLN A 139 7.93 5.52 -2.03
C GLN A 139 7.65 4.55 -3.18
N TYR A 140 8.28 3.38 -3.08
CA TYR A 140 8.07 2.29 -4.01
C TYR A 140 6.78 1.53 -3.67
N LEU A 141 5.76 1.72 -4.51
CA LEU A 141 4.47 1.05 -4.35
C LEU A 141 4.45 -0.24 -5.18
N VAL A 142 4.30 -1.39 -4.52
CA VAL A 142 4.21 -2.70 -5.16
C VAL A 142 2.78 -3.19 -5.05
N PHE A 143 2.12 -3.35 -6.18
CA PHE A 143 0.78 -3.90 -6.28
C PHE A 143 0.87 -5.40 -6.49
N ALA A 144 0.19 -6.17 -5.65
CA ALA A 144 0.20 -7.63 -5.75
C ALA A 144 -0.37 -8.12 -7.09
N ASP A 145 -1.36 -7.41 -7.62
CA ASP A 145 -2.05 -7.77 -8.85
C ASP A 145 -2.61 -6.54 -9.62
N PRO A 146 -2.93 -6.68 -10.91
CA PRO A 146 -3.49 -5.59 -11.72
C PRO A 146 -4.82 -5.01 -11.24
N GLU A 147 -5.67 -5.79 -10.54
CA GLU A 147 -6.93 -5.29 -9.97
C GLU A 147 -6.64 -4.31 -8.84
N SER A 148 -5.70 -4.66 -7.95
CA SER A 148 -5.29 -3.78 -6.86
C SER A 148 -4.74 -2.45 -7.38
N PHE A 149 -3.97 -2.49 -8.46
CA PHE A 149 -3.46 -1.29 -9.11
C PHE A 149 -4.58 -0.45 -9.75
N LEU A 150 -5.53 -1.08 -10.43
CA LEU A 150 -6.67 -0.39 -11.03
C LEU A 150 -7.56 0.29 -9.99
N MET A 151 -7.93 -0.44 -8.94
CA MET A 151 -8.77 0.07 -7.84
C MET A 151 -8.07 1.23 -7.10
N PHE A 152 -6.77 1.12 -6.88
CA PHE A 152 -5.97 2.20 -6.33
C PHE A 152 -5.98 3.43 -7.25
N ALA A 153 -5.73 3.25 -8.55
CA ALA A 153 -5.75 4.34 -9.52
C ALA A 153 -7.12 5.05 -9.56
N GLN A 154 -8.23 4.31 -9.46
CA GLN A 154 -9.59 4.87 -9.40
C GLN A 154 -9.83 5.71 -8.13
N GLY A 155 -9.34 5.27 -6.98
CA GLY A 155 -9.51 5.98 -5.70
C GLY A 155 -8.64 7.24 -5.52
N LEU A 156 -7.58 7.41 -6.32
CA LEU A 156 -6.69 8.55 -6.17
C LEU A 156 -7.32 9.89 -6.59
N SER A 157 -7.07 10.94 -5.81
CA SER A 157 -7.33 12.31 -6.31
C SER A 157 -6.27 12.71 -7.35
N GLY A 158 -6.59 13.65 -8.26
CA GLY A 158 -5.61 14.17 -9.23
C GLY A 158 -4.36 14.76 -8.55
N ARG A 159 -4.55 15.47 -7.44
CA ARG A 159 -3.44 16.01 -6.63
C ARG A 159 -2.54 14.92 -6.08
N THR A 160 -3.11 13.84 -5.55
CA THR A 160 -2.34 12.71 -5.00
C THR A 160 -1.66 11.90 -6.09
N ALA A 161 -2.35 11.68 -7.23
CA ALA A 161 -1.79 10.95 -8.36
C ALA A 161 -0.48 11.61 -8.84
N GLY A 162 -0.44 12.95 -8.92
CA GLY A 162 0.76 13.70 -9.28
C GLY A 162 1.99 13.50 -8.37
N LEU A 163 1.81 12.90 -7.18
CA LEU A 163 2.89 12.57 -6.24
C LEU A 163 3.51 11.19 -6.47
N LEU A 164 2.88 10.34 -7.28
CA LEU A 164 3.41 9.00 -7.57
C LEU A 164 4.75 9.09 -8.29
N ARG A 165 5.74 8.31 -7.84
CA ARG A 165 7.07 8.25 -8.46
C ARG A 165 7.46 6.84 -8.90
N HIS A 166 7.20 5.83 -8.07
CA HIS A 166 7.63 4.47 -8.34
C HIS A 166 6.50 3.47 -8.12
N VAL A 167 6.12 2.78 -9.20
CA VAL A 167 5.04 1.79 -9.20
C VAL A 167 5.53 0.49 -9.80
N GLU A 168 5.28 -0.60 -9.10
CA GLU A 168 5.50 -1.96 -9.58
C GLU A 168 4.20 -2.74 -9.47
N VAL A 169 3.86 -3.50 -10.50
CA VAL A 169 2.70 -4.39 -10.52
C VAL A 169 3.20 -5.82 -10.70
N GLY A 170 3.06 -6.61 -9.64
CA GLY A 170 3.37 -8.03 -9.58
C GLY A 170 2.23 -8.92 -10.10
N GLY A 171 2.39 -10.23 -9.90
CA GLY A 171 1.27 -11.19 -9.97
C GLY A 171 0.72 -11.49 -11.37
N TRP A 172 1.56 -11.56 -12.40
CA TRP A 172 1.09 -12.01 -13.71
C TRP A 172 1.01 -13.54 -13.71
N ALA A 173 -0.20 -14.06 -13.78
CA ALA A 173 -0.41 -15.50 -13.82
C ALA A 173 0.24 -16.08 -15.08
N TYR A 174 1.03 -17.15 -14.91
CA TYR A 174 1.77 -17.83 -15.97
C TYR A 174 0.88 -18.49 -17.06
N ARG A 175 -0.45 -18.38 -16.97
CA ARG A 175 -1.36 -19.05 -17.89
C ARG A 175 -1.57 -18.24 -19.17
N ARG A 176 -1.13 -18.84 -20.28
CA ARG A 176 -1.36 -18.38 -21.65
C ARG A 176 -2.87 -18.40 -21.92
N ASP A 177 -3.43 -17.21 -22.18
CA ASP A 177 -4.39 -16.93 -23.27
C ASP A 177 -5.45 -15.88 -22.87
N LYS A 178 -6.35 -16.19 -21.93
CA LYS A 178 -7.46 -15.27 -21.58
C LYS A 178 -7.21 -14.43 -20.33
N ALA A 179 -6.68 -15.04 -19.26
CA ALA A 179 -6.41 -14.33 -18.01
C ALA A 179 -5.35 -13.24 -18.18
N HIS A 180 -4.29 -13.55 -18.94
CA HIS A 180 -3.22 -12.60 -19.24
C HIS A 180 -3.71 -11.36 -20.02
N LYS A 181 -4.59 -11.54 -21.01
CA LYS A 181 -5.19 -10.42 -21.77
C LYS A 181 -6.01 -9.50 -20.85
N ARG A 182 -6.81 -10.08 -19.94
CA ARG A 182 -7.60 -9.32 -18.95
C ARG A 182 -6.70 -8.53 -18.00
N GLN A 183 -5.64 -9.16 -17.48
CA GLN A 183 -4.67 -8.51 -16.60
C GLN A 183 -3.97 -7.33 -17.29
N ARG A 184 -3.49 -7.53 -18.52
CA ARG A 184 -2.88 -6.47 -19.33
C ARG A 184 -3.84 -5.31 -19.59
N LEU A 185 -5.10 -5.61 -19.92
CA LEU A 185 -6.13 -4.60 -20.14
C LEU A 185 -6.35 -3.75 -18.87
N ARG A 186 -6.41 -4.38 -17.69
CA ARG A 186 -6.55 -3.67 -16.41
C ARG A 186 -5.37 -2.76 -16.11
N CYS A 187 -4.13 -3.24 -16.33
CA CYS A 187 -2.95 -2.37 -16.22
C CYS A 187 -3.03 -1.18 -17.18
N GLN A 188 -3.45 -1.40 -18.43
CA GLN A 188 -3.62 -0.32 -19.40
C GLN A 188 -4.70 0.69 -18.98
N MET A 189 -5.83 0.21 -18.43
CA MET A 189 -6.88 1.07 -17.89
C MET A 189 -6.37 1.90 -16.70
N ALA A 190 -5.66 1.27 -15.77
CA ALA A 190 -5.08 1.94 -14.61
C ALA A 190 -4.11 3.05 -15.05
N LEU A 191 -3.23 2.77 -16.02
CA LEU A 191 -2.33 3.77 -16.60
C LEU A 191 -3.07 4.89 -17.33
N GLY A 192 -4.16 4.57 -18.03
CA GLY A 192 -5.05 5.57 -18.65
C GLY A 192 -5.62 6.54 -17.62
N ILE A 193 -6.16 5.99 -16.52
CA ILE A 193 -6.69 6.77 -15.39
C ILE A 193 -5.61 7.64 -14.75
N LEU A 194 -4.41 7.10 -14.52
CA LEU A 194 -3.30 7.89 -13.96
C LEU A 194 -2.89 9.04 -14.89
N LYS A 195 -2.84 8.80 -16.20
CA LYS A 195 -2.55 9.83 -17.19
C LYS A 195 -3.61 10.93 -17.19
N GLU A 196 -4.88 10.56 -17.14
CA GLU A 196 -6.01 11.50 -17.04
C GLU A 196 -5.95 12.32 -15.76
N LYS A 197 -5.58 11.69 -14.63
CA LYS A 197 -5.40 12.34 -13.33
C LYS A 197 -4.14 13.21 -13.25
N GLY A 198 -3.36 13.32 -14.32
CA GLY A 198 -2.24 14.25 -14.41
C GLY A 198 -0.91 13.71 -13.87
N VAL A 199 -0.74 12.38 -13.78
CA VAL A 199 0.59 11.80 -13.51
C VAL A 199 1.53 12.09 -14.67
N ARG A 200 2.55 12.91 -14.43
CA ARG A 200 3.55 13.32 -15.45
C ARG A 200 4.94 12.75 -15.18
N GLU A 201 5.27 12.48 -13.91
CA GLU A 201 6.63 12.18 -13.46
C GLU A 201 6.73 10.79 -12.84
N LEU A 202 6.19 9.78 -13.52
CA LEU A 202 6.39 8.40 -13.10
C LEU A 202 7.82 7.99 -13.46
N MET A 203 8.68 7.85 -12.46
CA MET A 203 10.10 7.53 -12.62
C MET A 203 10.32 6.04 -12.90
N THR A 204 9.56 5.17 -12.24
CA THR A 204 9.68 3.72 -12.41
C THR A 204 8.29 3.11 -12.56
N LEU A 205 8.10 2.36 -13.63
CA LEU A 205 6.94 1.51 -13.85
C LEU A 205 7.42 0.12 -14.21
N ARG A 206 7.24 -0.84 -13.30
CA ARG A 206 7.56 -2.24 -13.56
C ARG A 206 6.29 -3.07 -13.67
N LEU A 207 6.19 -3.79 -14.78
CA LEU A 207 5.07 -4.69 -15.07
C LEU A 207 5.64 -6.10 -15.23
N HIS A 208 5.48 -6.94 -14.22
CA HIS A 208 6.11 -8.26 -14.19
C HIS A 208 5.33 -9.31 -14.99
N GLY A 209 5.49 -9.35 -16.31
CA GLY A 209 4.91 -10.40 -17.16
C GLY A 209 5.72 -11.70 -17.18
N GLY A 210 5.04 -12.85 -17.14
CA GLY A 210 5.67 -14.18 -17.16
C GLY A 210 6.61 -14.41 -18.36
N ARG A 211 7.73 -15.10 -18.11
CA ARG A 211 8.84 -15.50 -19.01
C ARG A 211 8.81 -14.86 -20.42
N GLY A 212 9.20 -13.61 -20.46
CA GLY A 212 9.38 -12.83 -21.70
C GLY A 212 9.34 -11.34 -21.42
N GLY A 213 9.75 -10.95 -20.20
CA GLY A 213 9.47 -9.66 -19.58
C GLY A 213 9.63 -8.52 -20.57
N LEU A 214 8.54 -7.81 -20.82
CA LEU A 214 8.57 -6.55 -21.53
C LEU A 214 9.21 -5.53 -20.56
N ARG A 215 10.54 -5.62 -20.39
CA ARG A 215 11.34 -4.58 -19.75
C ARG A 215 11.33 -3.37 -20.69
N LYS A 216 10.25 -2.60 -20.65
CA LYS A 216 10.33 -1.20 -21.04
C LYS A 216 10.87 -0.44 -19.84
N ASP A 217 12.17 -0.59 -19.61
CA ASP A 217 12.89 0.32 -18.74
C ASP A 217 12.76 1.72 -19.37
N GLY A 218 12.01 2.61 -18.72
CA GLY A 218 11.87 4.00 -19.13
C GLY A 218 10.67 4.35 -20.00
N VAL A 219 9.46 3.82 -19.74
CA VAL A 219 8.24 4.53 -20.20
C VAL A 219 8.09 5.81 -19.38
N VAL A 220 8.83 6.84 -19.78
CA VAL A 220 8.50 8.21 -19.40
C VAL A 220 7.16 8.49 -20.07
N LEU A 221 6.10 8.66 -19.29
CA LEU A 221 4.81 9.19 -19.76
C LEU A 221 4.99 10.67 -20.15
N ARG A 222 5.84 10.95 -21.14
CA ARG A 222 6.02 12.27 -21.69
C ARG A 222 4.78 12.59 -22.51
N ARG A 223 4.07 13.63 -22.08
CA ARG A 223 2.99 14.24 -22.86
C ARG A 223 3.60 14.60 -24.20
N SER A 224 3.13 14.00 -25.29
CA SER A 224 3.42 14.48 -26.65
C SER A 224 2.78 15.86 -26.76
N GLY A 225 3.50 16.89 -26.32
CA GLY A 225 3.12 18.26 -26.58
C GLY A 225 3.16 18.44 -28.09
N ARG A 226 1.98 18.54 -28.71
CA ARG A 226 1.85 19.28 -29.96
C ARG A 226 2.44 20.65 -29.66
N ARG A 227 3.60 20.95 -30.23
CA ARG A 227 4.06 22.33 -30.35
C ARG A 227 2.99 23.03 -31.18
N GLY A 228 2.24 23.91 -30.53
CA GLY A 228 1.54 24.99 -31.23
C GLY A 228 2.56 26.03 -31.61
#